data_AF-A0A522FNI0-F1
#
_entry.id   AF-A0A522FNI0-F1
#
_cell.length_a   1.000
_cell.length_b   1.000
_cell.length_c   1.000
_cell.angle_alpha   90.00
_cell.angle_beta   90.00
_cell.angle_gamma   90.00
#
_symmetry.space_group_name_H-M   'P 1'
#
loop_
_entity.id
_entity.type
_entity.pdbx_description
1 polymer ?
#
loop_
_entity_poly.entity_id
_entity_poly.type
_entity_poly.pdbx_seq_one_letter_code
_entity_poly.pdbx_strand_id
1 'polypeptide(L)'
;MKNSSSSSLSEKKLQTGVHHILSDPSKIYTTLSGKRLQVLSPGRLNVHEGPDFLDIALLLRGNVIVGDAEFHAKSSEWNQHNHSDDENYKSVVLHIVNENDLKLSFPFETLIMKSDEVRKASVDSIYEINAPDIFSIEELQQFALIRLLRKTSDAKKYVNQYGLDSGFQMIASEFLNKYFNRRKRPVYTSDRLEQLLQSLTTSHVFEILKKLSEGSELHIPDMMQQLLKTKITDEGAHLRRELVFNSVLPLALSLANEESRINLFLWYWSTPALHSYGILKRRFKDFPQNFIWQQQGMLEYIRNYGSKTIVISDVIKDYGFAEVLDFYYLGGSPYKKYPFEEM
;
A
#
# COMPACT_ATOMS: atom_id res chain seq x y z
N MET A 1 51.35 -6.63 -5.71
CA MET A 1 50.61 -7.47 -4.73
C MET A 1 50.07 -6.61 -3.61
N LYS A 2 48.77 -6.30 -3.68
CA LYS A 2 47.88 -6.08 -2.54
C LYS A 2 46.52 -6.56 -3.01
N ASN A 3 46.18 -7.80 -2.65
CA ASN A 3 44.86 -8.38 -2.85
C ASN A 3 43.86 -7.54 -2.05
N SER A 4 43.00 -6.78 -2.73
CA SER A 4 41.75 -6.32 -2.11
C SER A 4 40.78 -7.49 -2.13
N SER A 5 40.80 -8.27 -1.04
CA SER A 5 39.81 -9.29 -0.73
C SER A 5 38.40 -8.70 -0.87
N SER A 6 37.62 -9.18 -1.84
CA SER A 6 36.17 -8.99 -1.84
C SER A 6 35.62 -9.66 -0.60
N SER A 7 35.36 -8.90 0.47
CA SER A 7 34.65 -9.46 1.62
C SER A 7 33.26 -9.85 1.16
N SER A 8 32.91 -11.13 1.29
CA SER A 8 31.55 -11.60 1.08
C SER A 8 30.63 -10.86 2.05
N LEU A 9 29.61 -10.15 1.55
CA LEU A 9 28.58 -9.55 2.40
C LEU A 9 27.88 -10.66 3.17
N SER A 10 27.58 -10.41 4.45
CA SER A 10 26.77 -11.31 5.26
C SER A 10 25.35 -11.37 4.73
N GLU A 11 24.67 -12.50 4.91
CA GLU A 11 23.27 -12.70 4.56
C GLU A 11 22.35 -11.59 5.06
N LYS A 12 22.48 -11.20 6.33
CA LYS A 12 21.76 -10.04 6.92
C LYS A 12 21.92 -8.72 6.16
N LYS A 13 23.09 -8.49 5.55
CA LYS A 13 23.31 -7.29 4.72
C LYS A 13 22.62 -7.42 3.37
N LEU A 14 22.58 -8.62 2.80
CA LEU A 14 21.83 -8.89 1.58
C LEU A 14 20.33 -8.71 1.80
N GLN A 15 19.78 -9.24 2.90
CA GLN A 15 18.38 -9.02 3.31
C GLN A 15 18.06 -7.51 3.42
N THR A 16 18.95 -6.72 4.02
CA THR A 16 18.77 -5.24 4.09
C THR A 16 18.77 -4.60 2.69
N GLY A 17 19.62 -5.06 1.78
CA GLY A 17 19.65 -4.59 0.39
C GLY A 17 18.36 -4.94 -0.37
N VAL A 18 17.84 -6.16 -0.19
CA VAL A 18 16.55 -6.59 -0.74
C VAL A 18 15.42 -5.72 -0.19
N HIS A 19 15.37 -5.53 1.12
CA HIS A 19 14.37 -4.69 1.78
C HIS A 19 14.37 -3.27 1.21
N HIS A 20 15.54 -2.65 1.07
CA HIS A 20 15.70 -1.33 0.47
C HIS A 20 15.19 -1.28 -0.98
N ILE A 21 15.50 -2.29 -1.82
CA ILE A 21 14.98 -2.38 -3.20
C ILE A 21 13.45 -2.48 -3.21
N LEU A 22 12.88 -3.26 -2.31
CA LEU A 22 11.43 -3.45 -2.17
C LEU A 22 10.71 -2.22 -1.59
N SER A 23 11.44 -1.31 -0.97
CA SER A 23 10.90 -0.12 -0.31
C SER A 23 10.51 0.99 -1.29
N ASP A 24 10.80 0.86 -2.59
CA ASP A 24 10.25 1.74 -3.62
C ASP A 24 8.89 1.22 -4.11
N PRO A 25 7.76 1.82 -3.66
CA PRO A 25 6.44 1.33 -3.99
C PRO A 25 6.02 1.75 -5.40
N SER A 26 6.82 2.57 -6.11
CA SER A 26 6.57 2.95 -7.50
C SER A 26 7.10 1.92 -8.50
N LYS A 27 7.99 1.01 -8.04
CA LYS A 27 8.59 -0.01 -8.89
C LYS A 27 7.62 -1.16 -9.12
N ILE A 28 7.49 -1.55 -10.38
CA ILE A 28 6.69 -2.69 -10.83
C ILE A 28 7.64 -3.79 -11.25
N TYR A 29 7.42 -4.98 -10.71
CA TYR A 29 8.16 -6.20 -10.96
C TYR A 29 7.33 -7.16 -11.83
N THR A 30 8.04 -8.09 -12.46
CA THR A 30 7.44 -9.25 -13.12
C THR A 30 7.92 -10.49 -12.39
N THR A 31 6.99 -11.31 -11.91
CA THR A 31 7.33 -12.58 -11.24
C THR A 31 7.82 -13.61 -12.25
N LEU A 32 8.40 -14.70 -11.77
CA LEU A 32 8.82 -15.83 -12.61
C LEU A 32 7.65 -16.40 -13.44
N SER A 33 6.42 -16.34 -12.92
CA SER A 33 5.20 -16.77 -13.64
C SER A 33 4.67 -15.73 -14.63
N GLY A 34 5.36 -14.60 -14.81
CA GLY A 34 4.99 -13.54 -15.74
C GLY A 34 3.93 -12.56 -15.18
N LYS A 35 3.58 -12.66 -13.89
CA LYS A 35 2.56 -11.80 -13.28
C LYS A 35 3.16 -10.45 -12.89
N ARG A 36 2.36 -9.40 -13.03
CA ARG A 36 2.70 -8.05 -12.58
C ARG A 36 2.60 -7.97 -11.06
N LEU A 37 3.71 -7.65 -10.41
CA LEU A 37 3.84 -7.53 -8.95
C LEU A 37 4.25 -6.10 -8.59
N GLN A 38 3.54 -5.48 -7.67
CA GLN A 38 3.99 -4.25 -7.00
C GLN A 38 4.12 -4.54 -5.51
N VAL A 39 5.19 -4.08 -4.88
CA VAL A 39 5.32 -4.13 -3.42
C VAL A 39 4.72 -2.85 -2.85
N LEU A 40 3.61 -2.99 -2.13
CA LEU A 40 2.91 -1.86 -1.51
C LEU A 40 3.54 -1.50 -0.15
N SER A 41 4.10 -2.49 0.52
CA SER A 41 4.88 -2.35 1.76
C SER A 41 5.89 -3.50 1.82
N PRO A 42 7.19 -3.24 2.02
CA PRO A 42 8.22 -4.28 2.08
C PRO A 42 8.16 -5.11 3.38
N GLY A 43 7.29 -4.74 4.31
CA GLY A 43 7.19 -5.39 5.62
C GLY A 43 8.37 -5.01 6.51
N ARG A 44 8.66 -5.86 7.50
CA ARG A 44 9.75 -5.67 8.46
C ARG A 44 10.77 -6.78 8.31
N LEU A 45 12.06 -6.44 8.42
CA LEU A 45 13.11 -7.44 8.54
C LEU A 45 12.89 -8.28 9.80
N ASN A 46 12.90 -9.60 9.64
CA ASN A 46 12.87 -10.53 10.76
C ASN A 46 14.28 -10.67 11.35
N VAL A 47 14.40 -10.43 12.66
CA VAL A 47 15.66 -10.65 13.40
C VAL A 47 15.65 -11.94 14.20
N HIS A 48 14.54 -12.68 14.15
CA HIS A 48 14.30 -13.94 14.82
C HIS A 48 14.20 -15.09 13.81
N GLU A 49 13.83 -16.27 14.30
CA GLU A 49 13.57 -17.44 13.46
C GLU A 49 12.33 -17.24 12.57
N GLY A 50 12.29 -17.93 11.44
CA GLY A 50 11.23 -17.82 10.43
C GLY A 50 11.67 -16.98 9.22
N PRO A 51 10.70 -16.54 8.39
CA PRO A 51 10.99 -15.90 7.12
C PRO A 51 11.70 -14.56 7.28
N ASP A 52 12.50 -14.18 6.29
CA ASP A 52 13.33 -12.97 6.30
C ASP A 52 12.56 -11.65 6.44
N PHE A 53 11.34 -11.59 5.87
CA PHE A 53 10.49 -10.39 5.88
C PHE A 53 9.09 -10.72 6.36
N LEU A 54 8.65 -10.04 7.42
CA LEU A 54 7.33 -10.20 8.02
C LEU A 54 6.35 -9.15 7.49
N ASP A 55 5.10 -9.55 7.29
CA ASP A 55 3.98 -8.66 6.93
C ASP A 55 4.21 -7.85 5.63
N ILE A 56 4.88 -8.44 4.64
CA ILE A 56 5.00 -7.86 3.29
C ILE A 56 3.60 -7.73 2.66
N ALA A 57 3.34 -6.60 2.00
CA ALA A 57 2.09 -6.37 1.28
C ALA A 57 2.35 -6.22 -0.21
N LEU A 58 1.75 -7.10 -1.00
CA LEU A 58 1.90 -7.18 -2.45
C LEU A 58 0.60 -6.78 -3.14
N LEU A 59 0.70 -6.14 -4.29
CA LEU A 59 -0.37 -6.07 -5.26
C LEU A 59 -0.02 -6.99 -6.42
N LEU A 60 -0.82 -8.05 -6.56
CA LEU A 60 -0.65 -9.05 -7.59
C LEU A 60 -2.00 -9.29 -8.26
N ARG A 61 -2.09 -9.09 -9.58
CA ARG A 61 -3.36 -9.23 -10.33
C ARG A 61 -4.49 -8.43 -9.68
N GLY A 62 -4.20 -7.19 -9.28
CA GLY A 62 -5.17 -6.30 -8.62
C GLY A 62 -5.61 -6.75 -7.21
N ASN A 63 -5.00 -7.79 -6.64
CA ASN A 63 -5.27 -8.28 -5.30
C ASN A 63 -4.17 -7.85 -4.33
N VAL A 64 -4.56 -7.34 -3.17
CA VAL A 64 -3.67 -7.03 -2.06
C VAL A 64 -3.47 -8.30 -1.25
N ILE A 65 -2.26 -8.85 -1.29
CA ILE A 65 -1.86 -10.07 -0.58
C ILE A 65 -0.88 -9.65 0.51
N VAL A 66 -1.20 -9.95 1.78
CA VAL A 66 -0.33 -9.71 2.92
C VAL A 66 0.13 -11.04 3.49
N GLY A 67 1.43 -11.24 3.64
CA GLY A 67 2.03 -12.44 4.21
C GLY A 67 3.49 -12.17 4.53
N ASP A 68 4.32 -13.19 4.39
CA ASP A 68 5.76 -13.08 4.61
C ASP A 68 6.53 -13.27 3.28
N ALA A 69 7.81 -12.90 3.27
CA ALA A 69 8.71 -13.19 2.17
C ALA A 69 10.02 -13.80 2.67
N GLU A 70 10.61 -14.63 1.81
CA GLU A 70 11.89 -15.30 2.07
C GLU A 70 12.90 -14.96 0.99
N PHE A 71 14.15 -14.71 1.35
CA PHE A 71 15.24 -14.46 0.40
C PHE A 71 16.31 -15.56 0.45
N HIS A 72 16.63 -16.11 -0.72
CA HIS A 72 17.71 -17.08 -0.87
C HIS A 72 18.65 -16.68 -2.01
N ALA A 73 19.89 -17.18 -1.98
CA ALA A 73 20.78 -17.01 -3.12
C ALA A 73 20.26 -17.84 -4.31
N LYS A 74 19.75 -19.03 -4.03
CA LYS A 74 19.23 -19.98 -5.01
C LYS A 74 17.85 -20.50 -4.64
N SER A 75 17.01 -20.74 -5.64
CA SER A 75 15.70 -21.35 -5.39
C SER A 75 15.76 -22.73 -4.72
N SER A 76 16.78 -23.54 -5.02
CA SER A 76 16.94 -24.87 -4.44
C SER A 76 17.18 -24.87 -2.92
N GLU A 77 17.63 -23.74 -2.35
CA GLU A 77 17.85 -23.58 -0.90
C GLU A 77 16.55 -23.70 -0.10
N TRP A 78 15.39 -23.41 -0.72
CA TRP A 78 14.08 -23.64 -0.09
C TRP A 78 13.92 -25.08 0.41
N ASN A 79 14.27 -26.05 -0.44
CA ASN A 79 14.20 -27.47 -0.08
C ASN A 79 15.35 -27.88 0.84
N GLN A 80 16.54 -27.30 0.67
CA GLN A 80 17.69 -27.63 1.53
C GLN A 80 17.44 -27.25 3.00
N HIS A 81 16.69 -26.18 3.22
CA HIS A 81 16.30 -25.73 4.56
C HIS A 81 15.03 -26.42 5.09
N ASN A 82 14.36 -27.25 4.29
CA ASN A 82 13.09 -27.91 4.62
C ASN A 82 11.97 -26.92 5.00
N HIS A 83 11.95 -25.72 4.41
CA HIS A 83 10.96 -24.68 4.71
C HIS A 83 9.51 -25.13 4.44
N SER A 84 9.32 -26.07 3.52
CA SER A 84 8.00 -26.64 3.20
C SER A 84 7.34 -27.37 4.38
N ASP A 85 8.14 -27.95 5.26
CA ASP A 85 7.67 -28.71 6.42
C ASP A 85 7.68 -27.86 7.70
N ASP A 86 8.10 -26.60 7.62
CA ASP A 86 8.18 -25.67 8.74
C ASP A 86 6.98 -24.72 8.76
N GLU A 87 6.18 -24.82 9.83
CA GLU A 87 5.00 -24.00 10.09
C GLU A 87 5.30 -22.49 10.15
N ASN A 88 6.54 -22.09 10.42
CA ASN A 88 6.95 -20.69 10.42
C ASN A 88 6.91 -20.09 9.00
N TYR A 89 6.99 -20.90 7.94
CA TYR A 89 7.07 -20.43 6.55
C TYR A 89 5.74 -20.57 5.79
N LYS A 90 4.67 -21.07 6.42
CA LYS A 90 3.36 -21.26 5.76
C LYS A 90 2.69 -19.97 5.28
N SER A 91 3.14 -18.83 5.80
CA SER A 91 2.65 -17.50 5.46
C SER A 91 3.47 -16.84 4.36
N VAL A 92 4.53 -17.50 3.85
CA VAL A 92 5.35 -16.97 2.75
C VAL A 92 4.51 -16.90 1.47
N VAL A 93 4.39 -15.68 0.93
CA VAL A 93 3.66 -15.38 -0.31
C VAL A 93 4.59 -14.95 -1.45
N LEU A 94 5.87 -14.66 -1.13
CA LEU A 94 6.89 -14.28 -2.10
C LEU A 94 8.24 -14.91 -1.75
N HIS A 95 8.83 -15.61 -2.71
CA HIS A 95 10.20 -16.12 -2.63
C HIS A 95 11.11 -15.28 -3.52
N ILE A 96 12.11 -14.64 -2.93
CA ILE A 96 13.04 -13.76 -3.62
C ILE A 96 14.34 -14.52 -3.80
N VAL A 97 14.83 -14.62 -5.03
CA VAL A 97 16.06 -15.37 -5.33
C VAL A 97 17.03 -14.56 -6.17
N ASN A 98 18.34 -14.78 -5.99
CA ASN A 98 19.31 -14.27 -6.96
C ASN A 98 19.35 -15.12 -8.23
N GLU A 99 19.23 -16.43 -8.09
CA GLU A 99 19.26 -17.40 -9.17
C GLU A 99 18.11 -18.41 -9.01
N ASN A 100 17.34 -18.61 -10.08
CA ASN A 100 16.32 -19.64 -10.14
C ASN A 100 16.90 -20.91 -10.77
N ASP A 101 17.52 -21.75 -9.95
CA ASP A 101 18.18 -23.02 -10.31
C ASP A 101 17.27 -24.26 -10.19
N LEU A 102 16.09 -24.12 -9.59
CA LEU A 102 15.12 -25.19 -9.39
C LEU A 102 13.70 -24.63 -9.50
N LYS A 103 12.88 -25.22 -10.38
CA LYS A 103 11.46 -24.87 -10.45
C LYS A 103 10.75 -25.44 -9.22
N LEU A 104 10.33 -24.55 -8.34
CA LEU A 104 9.49 -24.89 -7.19
C LEU A 104 8.00 -24.82 -7.56
N SER A 105 7.19 -25.66 -6.93
CA SER A 105 5.73 -25.70 -7.13
C SER A 105 5.03 -25.48 -5.79
N PHE A 106 5.31 -24.33 -5.17
CA PHE A 106 4.74 -23.93 -3.88
C PHE A 106 3.78 -22.75 -4.07
N PRO A 107 2.92 -22.48 -3.08
CA PRO A 107 1.88 -21.46 -3.20
C PRO A 107 2.38 -20.02 -2.97
N PHE A 108 3.54 -19.68 -3.55
CA PHE A 108 4.10 -18.33 -3.55
C PHE A 108 4.57 -17.95 -4.96
N GLU A 109 4.71 -16.66 -5.21
CA GLU A 109 5.40 -16.20 -6.42
C GLU A 109 6.90 -16.15 -6.19
N THR A 110 7.66 -16.31 -7.27
CA THR A 110 9.12 -16.12 -7.25
C THR A 110 9.49 -14.80 -7.91
N LEU A 111 10.31 -14.00 -7.24
CA LEU A 111 10.92 -12.79 -7.81
C LEU A 111 12.42 -12.97 -7.93
N ILE A 112 12.95 -12.82 -9.14
CA ILE A 112 14.40 -12.86 -9.37
C ILE A 112 14.97 -11.45 -9.21
N MET A 113 15.88 -11.28 -8.24
CA MET A 113 16.65 -10.05 -8.04
C MET A 113 18.13 -10.32 -8.28
N LYS A 114 18.74 -9.64 -9.26
CA LYS A 114 20.14 -9.89 -9.61
C LYS A 114 21.06 -9.63 -8.41
N SER A 115 22.00 -10.53 -8.18
CA SER A 115 22.94 -10.45 -7.07
C SER A 115 23.71 -9.13 -7.03
N ASP A 116 24.11 -8.58 -8.18
CA ASP A 116 24.78 -7.28 -8.27
C ASP A 116 23.89 -6.10 -7.84
N GLU A 117 22.59 -6.16 -8.13
CA GLU A 117 21.61 -5.14 -7.71
C GLU A 117 21.44 -5.18 -6.19
N VAL A 118 21.27 -6.38 -5.63
CA VAL A 118 21.16 -6.59 -4.17
C VAL A 118 22.42 -6.11 -3.46
N ARG A 119 23.60 -6.53 -3.92
CA ARG A 119 24.89 -6.12 -3.33
C ARG A 119 25.09 -4.61 -3.36
N LYS A 120 24.70 -3.95 -4.45
CA LYS A 120 24.77 -2.49 -4.56
C LYS A 120 23.84 -1.83 -3.53
N ALA A 121 22.58 -2.25 -3.47
CA ALA A 121 21.61 -1.72 -2.52
C ALA A 121 22.03 -1.95 -1.06
N SER A 122 22.65 -3.10 -0.74
CA SER A 122 23.19 -3.40 0.58
C SER A 122 24.32 -2.45 1.01
N VAL A 123 25.04 -1.85 0.06
CA VAL A 123 26.09 -0.86 0.35
C VAL A 123 25.47 0.51 0.52
N ASP A 124 24.52 0.88 -0.34
CA ASP A 124 23.82 2.17 -0.29
C ASP A 124 23.02 2.33 1.02
N SER A 125 22.36 1.27 1.49
CA SER A 125 21.56 1.28 2.72
C SER A 125 22.38 1.57 3.98
N ILE A 126 23.67 1.23 4.00
CA ILE A 126 24.57 1.49 5.15
C ILE A 126 24.72 3.00 5.40
N TYR A 127 24.64 3.82 4.36
CA TYR A 127 24.78 5.27 4.46
C TYR A 127 23.48 5.96 4.91
N GLU A 128 22.33 5.29 4.82
CA GLU A 128 21.01 5.83 5.18
C GLU A 128 20.58 5.52 6.63
N ILE A 129 21.18 4.53 7.30
CA ILE A 129 20.84 4.07 8.68
C ILE A 129 21.26 5.07 9.81
N ASN A 130 21.27 6.38 9.53
CA ASN A 130 21.48 7.42 10.55
C ASN A 130 20.18 8.07 11.06
N ALA A 131 19.01 7.48 10.80
CA ALA A 131 17.73 7.92 11.36
C ALA A 131 17.36 7.12 12.64
N PRO A 132 16.84 7.75 13.70
CA PRO A 132 16.67 7.14 15.01
C PRO A 132 15.64 5.98 15.05
N ASP A 133 15.93 5.06 15.98
CA ASP A 133 15.50 3.67 16.20
C ASP A 133 14.01 3.36 16.46
N ILE A 134 13.05 4.25 16.11
CA ILE A 134 11.65 4.08 16.58
C ILE A 134 10.61 4.07 15.45
N PHE A 135 10.93 4.56 14.25
CA PHE A 135 10.00 4.61 13.14
C PHE A 135 10.78 4.70 11.83
N SER A 136 10.47 3.87 10.82
CA SER A 136 11.14 3.92 9.50
C SER A 136 10.18 4.36 8.38
N ILE A 137 10.73 4.73 7.21
CA ILE A 137 9.90 5.12 6.04
C ILE A 137 9.12 3.90 5.51
N GLU A 138 9.64 2.71 5.73
CA GLU A 138 9.06 1.44 5.31
C GLU A 138 7.84 1.11 6.17
N GLU A 139 7.93 1.34 7.49
CA GLU A 139 6.75 1.24 8.37
C GLU A 139 5.66 2.25 7.97
N LEU A 140 6.06 3.44 7.50
CA LEU A 140 5.12 4.46 7.03
C LEU A 140 4.28 3.98 5.82
N GLN A 141 4.84 3.13 4.96
CA GLN A 141 4.09 2.53 3.84
C GLN A 141 2.97 1.63 4.36
N GLN A 142 3.26 0.79 5.36
CA GLN A 142 2.25 -0.06 5.97
C GLN A 142 1.09 0.77 6.56
N PHE A 143 1.40 1.86 7.27
CA PHE A 143 0.36 2.78 7.78
C PHE A 143 -0.44 3.44 6.66
N ALA A 144 0.21 3.83 5.57
CA ALA A 144 -0.44 4.43 4.40
C ALA A 144 -1.39 3.43 3.72
N LEU A 145 -0.98 2.16 3.60
CA LEU A 145 -1.80 1.09 3.05
C LEU A 145 -3.00 0.77 3.94
N ILE A 146 -2.78 0.58 5.24
CA ILE A 146 -3.86 0.31 6.22
C ILE A 146 -4.92 1.41 6.18
N ARG A 147 -4.49 2.67 6.15
CA ARG A 147 -5.41 3.81 6.06
C ARG A 147 -6.27 3.75 4.81
N LEU A 148 -5.65 3.45 3.67
CA LEU A 148 -6.32 3.37 2.38
C LEU A 148 -7.34 2.22 2.39
N LEU A 149 -6.92 1.01 2.77
CA LEU A 149 -7.78 -0.17 2.83
C LEU A 149 -8.94 0.00 3.81
N ARG A 150 -8.71 0.61 4.98
CA ARG A 150 -9.78 0.93 5.93
C ARG A 150 -10.84 1.83 5.34
N LYS A 151 -10.43 2.93 4.72
CA LYS A 151 -11.37 3.83 4.04
C LYS A 151 -12.09 3.12 2.89
N THR A 152 -11.41 2.23 2.17
CA THR A 152 -11.99 1.46 1.07
C THR A 152 -13.01 0.45 1.58
N SER A 153 -12.73 -0.22 2.71
CA SER A 153 -13.66 -1.13 3.40
C SER A 153 -14.90 -0.38 3.88
N ASP A 154 -14.72 0.78 4.53
CA ASP A 154 -15.83 1.65 4.94
C ASP A 154 -16.68 2.06 3.72
N ALA A 155 -16.03 2.45 2.62
CA ALA A 155 -16.72 2.81 1.38
C ALA A 155 -17.51 1.64 0.77
N LYS A 156 -16.90 0.46 0.72
CA LYS A 156 -17.55 -0.76 0.19
C LYS A 156 -18.78 -1.14 1.02
N LYS A 157 -18.72 -1.03 2.35
CA LYS A 157 -19.88 -1.26 3.24
C LYS A 157 -21.03 -0.33 2.90
N TYR A 158 -20.75 0.97 2.74
CA TYR A 158 -21.77 1.95 2.36
C TYR A 158 -22.38 1.66 0.99
N VAL A 159 -21.57 1.35 -0.01
CA VAL A 159 -22.05 1.03 -1.37
C VAL A 159 -22.90 -0.24 -1.36
N ASN A 160 -22.45 -1.30 -0.67
CA ASN A 160 -23.19 -2.56 -0.59
C ASN A 160 -24.55 -2.38 0.09
N GLN A 161 -24.65 -1.50 1.09
CA GLN A 161 -25.86 -1.30 1.86
C GLN A 161 -26.83 -0.28 1.21
N TYR A 162 -26.32 0.79 0.60
CA TYR A 162 -27.13 1.93 0.17
C TYR A 162 -27.02 2.29 -1.31
N GLY A 163 -26.19 1.58 -2.08
CA GLY A 163 -25.89 1.89 -3.47
C GLY A 163 -24.83 2.99 -3.64
N LEU A 164 -24.42 3.23 -4.88
CA LEU A 164 -23.32 4.14 -5.21
C LEU A 164 -23.63 5.61 -4.88
N ASP A 165 -24.82 6.10 -5.24
CA ASP A 165 -25.24 7.49 -5.00
C ASP A 165 -25.21 7.85 -3.50
N SER A 166 -26.01 7.11 -2.72
CA SER A 166 -26.13 7.31 -1.27
C SER A 166 -24.80 7.00 -0.57
N GLY A 167 -24.10 5.94 -0.99
CA GLY A 167 -22.80 5.59 -0.43
C GLY A 167 -21.78 6.72 -0.61
N PHE A 168 -21.71 7.33 -1.79
CA PHE A 168 -20.82 8.48 -2.02
C PHE A 168 -21.18 9.68 -1.14
N GLN A 169 -22.48 10.00 -1.03
CA GLN A 169 -22.94 11.09 -0.16
C GLN A 169 -22.57 10.85 1.31
N MET A 170 -22.74 9.63 1.82
CA MET A 170 -22.42 9.30 3.22
C MET A 170 -20.92 9.42 3.51
N ILE A 171 -20.07 8.86 2.65
CA ILE A 171 -18.61 8.92 2.79
C ILE A 171 -18.11 10.37 2.74
N ALA A 172 -18.64 11.17 1.80
CA ALA A 172 -18.29 12.58 1.68
C ALA A 172 -18.81 13.40 2.87
N SER A 173 -20.03 13.16 3.33
CA SER A 173 -20.63 13.85 4.48
C SER A 173 -19.83 13.61 5.75
N GLU A 174 -19.47 12.36 6.04
CA GLU A 174 -18.59 12.04 7.16
C GLU A 174 -17.26 12.79 7.10
N PHE A 175 -16.62 12.80 5.93
CA PHE A 175 -15.36 13.48 5.73
C PHE A 175 -15.52 14.99 5.94
N LEU A 176 -16.52 15.63 5.32
CA LEU A 176 -16.74 17.07 5.41
C LEU A 176 -17.09 17.51 6.84
N ASN A 177 -17.89 16.72 7.55
CA ASN A 177 -18.18 16.96 8.98
C ASN A 177 -16.90 16.91 9.82
N LYS A 178 -16.06 15.90 9.64
CA LYS A 178 -14.75 15.80 10.33
C LYS A 178 -13.82 16.95 9.93
N TYR A 179 -13.82 17.34 8.65
CA TYR A 179 -13.00 18.42 8.12
C TYR A 179 -13.40 19.79 8.72
N PHE A 180 -14.70 20.06 8.80
CA PHE A 180 -15.24 21.30 9.37
C PHE A 180 -14.93 21.39 10.87
N ASN A 181 -15.26 20.34 11.64
CA ASN A 181 -15.12 20.32 13.10
C ASN A 181 -13.67 20.39 13.61
N ARG A 182 -12.69 19.99 12.79
CA ARG A 182 -11.26 20.07 13.13
C ARG A 182 -10.67 21.48 12.98
N ARG A 183 -11.39 22.43 12.36
CA ARG A 183 -10.86 23.77 12.07
C ARG A 183 -11.30 24.78 13.12
N LYS A 184 -10.32 25.37 13.81
CA LYS A 184 -10.55 26.51 14.71
C LYS A 184 -11.07 27.76 14.00
N ARG A 185 -10.77 27.91 12.69
CA ARG A 185 -11.23 29.01 11.83
C ARG A 185 -11.69 28.42 10.49
N PRO A 186 -12.97 28.04 10.36
CA PRO A 186 -13.52 27.45 9.14
C PRO A 186 -13.48 28.47 7.99
N VAL A 187 -13.01 28.03 6.81
CA VAL A 187 -13.02 28.84 5.58
C VAL A 187 -14.36 28.70 4.83
N TYR A 188 -15.05 27.58 5.04
CA TYR A 188 -16.33 27.26 4.42
C TYR A 188 -17.42 27.32 5.48
N THR A 189 -18.60 27.81 5.11
CA THR A 189 -19.81 27.76 5.95
C THR A 189 -20.49 26.40 5.82
N SER A 190 -21.37 26.05 6.76
CA SER A 190 -22.18 24.83 6.69
C SER A 190 -22.97 24.75 5.38
N ASP A 191 -23.64 25.84 4.99
CA ASP A 191 -24.44 25.90 3.76
C ASP A 191 -23.61 25.62 2.49
N ARG A 192 -22.37 26.12 2.43
CA ARG A 192 -21.47 25.85 1.29
C ARG A 192 -21.04 24.39 1.23
N LEU A 193 -20.81 23.76 2.38
CA LEU A 193 -20.49 22.32 2.44
C LEU A 193 -21.72 21.47 2.10
N GLU A 194 -22.91 21.89 2.50
CA GLU A 194 -24.15 21.24 2.12
C GLU A 194 -24.42 21.34 0.62
N GLN A 195 -24.22 22.51 0.01
CA GLN A 195 -24.32 22.69 -1.44
C GLN A 195 -23.32 21.79 -2.19
N LEU A 196 -22.09 21.66 -1.68
CA LEU A 196 -21.10 20.74 -2.21
C LEU A 196 -21.60 19.29 -2.16
N LEU A 197 -22.16 18.85 -1.03
CA LEU A 197 -22.74 17.50 -0.87
C LEU A 197 -23.88 17.23 -1.83
N GLN A 198 -24.82 18.19 -1.97
CA GLN A 198 -25.96 18.08 -2.87
C GLN A 198 -25.53 17.99 -4.35
N SER A 199 -24.38 18.59 -4.70
CA SER A 199 -23.85 18.59 -6.07
C SER A 199 -22.98 17.36 -6.39
N LEU A 200 -22.74 16.45 -5.44
CA LEU A 200 -21.83 15.33 -5.64
C LEU A 200 -22.30 14.38 -6.74
N THR A 201 -23.55 13.95 -6.69
CA THR A 201 -24.12 12.92 -7.60
C THR A 201 -24.35 13.44 -9.02
N THR A 202 -24.32 14.75 -9.24
CA THR A 202 -24.40 15.38 -10.56
C THR A 202 -23.04 15.85 -11.07
N SER A 203 -21.97 15.58 -10.33
CA SER A 203 -20.63 16.05 -10.68
C SER A 203 -19.90 15.09 -11.62
N HIS A 204 -18.89 15.63 -12.32
CA HIS A 204 -17.93 14.84 -13.09
C HIS A 204 -17.24 13.74 -12.28
N VAL A 205 -17.05 13.97 -10.96
CA VAL A 205 -16.50 12.96 -10.05
C VAL A 205 -17.39 11.73 -9.98
N PHE A 206 -18.69 11.94 -9.88
CA PHE A 206 -19.66 10.84 -9.82
C PHE A 206 -19.78 10.10 -11.14
N GLU A 207 -19.76 10.81 -12.27
CA GLU A 207 -19.73 10.18 -13.59
C GLU A 207 -18.53 9.24 -13.76
N ILE A 208 -17.36 9.65 -13.29
CA ILE A 208 -16.15 8.81 -13.29
C ILE A 208 -16.36 7.56 -12.43
N LEU A 209 -16.88 7.72 -11.20
CA LEU A 209 -17.11 6.60 -10.29
C LEU A 209 -18.13 5.61 -10.85
N LYS A 210 -19.16 6.11 -11.54
CA LYS A 210 -20.14 5.28 -12.23
C LYS A 210 -19.50 4.47 -13.35
N LYS A 211 -18.73 5.11 -14.24
CA LYS A 211 -17.99 4.42 -15.32
C LYS A 211 -17.06 3.34 -14.76
N LEU A 212 -16.39 3.63 -13.65
CA LEU A 212 -15.52 2.67 -12.97
C LEU A 212 -16.31 1.47 -12.42
N SER A 213 -17.48 1.69 -11.83
CA SER A 213 -18.37 0.62 -11.35
C SER A 213 -18.96 -0.25 -12.47
N GLU A 214 -19.09 0.32 -13.66
CA GLU A 214 -19.55 -0.37 -14.87
C GLU A 214 -18.41 -1.15 -15.57
N GLY A 215 -17.17 -1.06 -15.05
CA GLY A 215 -16.01 -1.72 -15.63
C GLY A 215 -15.51 -1.07 -16.92
N SER A 216 -15.85 0.20 -17.15
CA SER A 216 -15.37 0.94 -18.32
C SER A 216 -13.84 1.05 -18.32
N GLU A 217 -13.23 0.98 -19.50
CA GLU A 217 -11.81 1.24 -19.66
C GLU A 217 -11.52 2.72 -19.43
N LEU A 218 -10.74 3.02 -18.39
CA LEU A 218 -10.41 4.38 -17.98
C LEU A 218 -8.91 4.55 -17.86
N HIS A 219 -8.39 5.63 -18.45
CA HIS A 219 -7.00 6.02 -18.21
C HIS A 219 -6.89 6.69 -16.82
N ILE A 220 -6.61 5.87 -15.80
CA ILE A 220 -6.60 6.28 -14.39
C ILE A 220 -5.71 7.50 -14.11
N PRO A 221 -4.49 7.65 -14.67
CA PRO A 221 -3.68 8.84 -14.42
C PRO A 221 -4.38 10.15 -14.83
N ASP A 222 -5.00 10.18 -16.01
CA ASP A 222 -5.69 11.36 -16.52
C ASP A 222 -6.97 11.63 -15.74
N MET A 223 -7.72 10.58 -15.44
CA MET A 223 -8.90 10.63 -14.58
C MET A 223 -8.57 11.27 -13.23
N MET A 224 -7.54 10.77 -12.54
CA MET A 224 -7.14 11.31 -11.25
C MET A 224 -6.64 12.76 -11.36
N GLN A 225 -5.90 13.10 -12.43
CA GLN A 225 -5.49 14.48 -12.67
C GLN A 225 -6.71 15.41 -12.88
N GLN A 226 -7.71 14.96 -13.62
CA GLN A 226 -8.94 15.70 -13.86
C GLN A 226 -9.74 15.89 -12.57
N LEU A 227 -9.84 14.88 -11.72
CA LEU A 227 -10.47 14.95 -10.39
C LEU A 227 -9.80 16.01 -9.50
N LEU A 228 -8.48 16.18 -9.59
CA LEU A 228 -7.75 17.20 -8.83
C LEU A 228 -7.94 18.62 -9.38
N LYS A 229 -8.26 18.78 -10.68
CA LYS A 229 -8.37 20.08 -11.37
C LYS A 229 -9.80 20.61 -11.50
N THR A 230 -10.80 19.74 -11.54
CA THR A 230 -12.20 20.12 -11.82
C THR A 230 -12.96 20.45 -10.54
N LYS A 231 -13.58 21.63 -10.46
CA LYS A 231 -14.43 22.00 -9.33
C LYS A 231 -15.73 21.19 -9.34
N ILE A 232 -16.24 20.87 -8.15
CA ILE A 232 -17.61 20.37 -8.01
C ILE A 232 -18.56 21.57 -7.84
N THR A 233 -18.22 22.49 -6.94
CA THR A 233 -18.93 23.76 -6.73
C THR A 233 -17.93 24.92 -6.72
N ASP A 234 -17.74 25.58 -5.58
CA ASP A 234 -16.85 26.71 -5.38
C ASP A 234 -15.66 26.36 -4.47
N GLU A 235 -15.41 25.06 -4.25
CA GLU A 235 -14.37 24.60 -3.34
C GLU A 235 -12.96 24.92 -3.85
N GLY A 236 -12.10 25.31 -2.91
CA GLY A 236 -10.68 25.53 -3.17
C GLY A 236 -9.92 24.22 -3.37
N ALA A 237 -8.76 24.31 -4.04
CA ALA A 237 -7.93 23.15 -4.41
C ALA A 237 -7.57 22.24 -3.21
N HIS A 238 -7.36 22.81 -2.02
CA HIS A 238 -7.07 22.03 -0.82
C HIS A 238 -8.26 21.15 -0.41
N LEU A 239 -9.48 21.69 -0.33
CA LEU A 239 -10.65 20.90 0.07
C LEU A 239 -10.92 19.81 -0.96
N ARG A 240 -10.81 20.13 -2.25
CA ARG A 240 -10.96 19.15 -3.32
C ARG A 240 -9.99 17.98 -3.21
N ARG A 241 -8.70 18.25 -3.01
CA ARG A 241 -7.69 17.20 -2.81
C ARG A 241 -8.02 16.31 -1.62
N GLU A 242 -8.38 16.92 -0.50
CA GLU A 242 -8.78 16.16 0.69
C GLU A 242 -10.01 15.29 0.43
N LEU A 243 -11.02 15.80 -0.29
CA LEU A 243 -12.20 15.04 -0.70
C LEU A 243 -11.80 13.86 -1.62
N VAL A 244 -10.90 14.10 -2.58
CA VAL A 244 -10.40 13.05 -3.46
C VAL A 244 -9.71 11.94 -2.66
N PHE A 245 -8.78 12.28 -1.77
CA PHE A 245 -8.02 11.26 -1.03
C PHE A 245 -8.84 10.56 0.06
N ASN A 246 -9.78 11.27 0.70
CA ASN A 246 -10.51 10.73 1.84
C ASN A 246 -11.84 10.07 1.48
N SER A 247 -12.39 10.36 0.31
CA SER A 247 -13.71 9.88 -0.13
C SER A 247 -13.68 9.26 -1.53
N VAL A 248 -13.15 9.95 -2.54
CA VAL A 248 -13.22 9.49 -3.95
C VAL A 248 -12.30 8.30 -4.22
N LEU A 249 -11.02 8.37 -3.85
CA LEU A 249 -10.05 7.30 -4.08
C LEU A 249 -10.44 5.99 -3.36
N PRO A 250 -10.83 6.00 -2.07
CA PRO A 250 -11.29 4.79 -1.41
C PRO A 250 -12.54 4.19 -2.06
N LEU A 251 -13.49 5.04 -2.45
CA LEU A 251 -14.69 4.60 -3.18
C LEU A 251 -14.30 4.01 -4.55
N ALA A 252 -13.41 4.66 -5.29
CA ALA A 252 -12.92 4.17 -6.57
C ALA A 252 -12.26 2.78 -6.43
N LEU A 253 -11.39 2.58 -5.43
CA LEU A 253 -10.80 1.28 -5.15
C LEU A 253 -11.83 0.20 -4.80
N SER A 254 -12.96 0.56 -4.19
CA SER A 254 -14.04 -0.40 -3.85
C SER A 254 -14.86 -0.85 -5.06
N LEU A 255 -14.82 -0.07 -6.14
CA LEU A 255 -15.58 -0.26 -7.38
C LEU A 255 -14.72 -0.82 -8.52
N ALA A 256 -13.41 -0.59 -8.47
CA ALA A 256 -12.49 -0.90 -9.55
C ALA A 256 -12.45 -2.41 -9.89
N ASN A 257 -12.31 -2.69 -11.19
CA ASN A 257 -11.85 -4.00 -11.68
C ASN A 257 -10.33 -4.18 -11.43
N GLU A 258 -9.80 -5.35 -11.78
CA GLU A 258 -8.38 -5.70 -11.59
C GLU A 258 -7.42 -4.63 -12.14
N GLU A 259 -7.56 -4.29 -13.42
CA GLU A 259 -6.66 -3.36 -14.11
C GLU A 259 -6.74 -1.94 -13.55
N SER A 260 -7.95 -1.44 -13.31
CA SER A 260 -8.15 -0.11 -12.72
C SER A 260 -7.57 -0.06 -11.30
N ARG A 261 -7.70 -1.14 -10.53
CA ARG A 261 -7.14 -1.20 -9.16
C ARG A 261 -5.62 -1.12 -9.17
N ILE A 262 -4.98 -1.85 -10.08
CA ILE A 262 -3.51 -1.77 -10.29
C ILE A 262 -3.09 -0.32 -10.53
N ASN A 263 -3.76 0.35 -11.48
CA ASN A 263 -3.40 1.72 -11.84
C ASN A 263 -3.73 2.73 -10.72
N LEU A 264 -4.79 2.51 -9.94
CA LEU A 264 -5.12 3.36 -8.78
C LEU A 264 -4.09 3.25 -7.66
N PHE A 265 -3.60 2.04 -7.35
CA PHE A 265 -2.52 1.85 -6.40
C PHE A 265 -1.22 2.48 -6.91
N LEU A 266 -0.85 2.24 -8.17
CA LEU A 266 0.33 2.87 -8.76
C LEU A 266 0.25 4.40 -8.68
N TRP A 267 -0.91 4.98 -9.00
CA TRP A 267 -1.13 6.42 -8.87
C TRP A 267 -0.95 6.89 -7.41
N TYR A 268 -1.57 6.19 -6.45
CA TYR A 268 -1.47 6.55 -5.03
C TYR A 268 -0.02 6.57 -4.52
N TRP A 269 0.77 5.56 -4.89
CA TRP A 269 2.16 5.41 -4.47
C TRP A 269 3.14 6.35 -5.19
N SER A 270 2.79 6.83 -6.38
CA SER A 270 3.67 7.69 -7.19
C SER A 270 3.30 9.18 -7.17
N THR A 271 2.13 9.55 -6.65
CA THR A 271 1.65 10.94 -6.78
C THR A 271 2.36 11.89 -5.80
N PRO A 272 3.02 12.96 -6.30
CA PRO A 272 3.68 13.95 -5.45
C PRO A 272 2.69 14.71 -4.57
N ALA A 273 3.10 15.00 -3.35
CA ALA A 273 2.39 15.90 -2.46
C ALA A 273 2.70 17.35 -2.85
N LEU A 274 1.64 18.12 -3.12
CA LEU A 274 1.77 19.51 -3.56
C LEU A 274 2.04 20.50 -2.42
N HIS A 275 1.69 20.14 -1.18
CA HIS A 275 1.92 20.96 0.01
C HIS A 275 2.27 20.07 1.20
N SER A 276 3.13 20.54 2.09
CA SER A 276 3.42 19.87 3.36
C SER A 276 2.43 20.27 4.45
N TYR A 277 2.01 19.33 5.30
CA TYR A 277 1.26 19.66 6.50
C TYR A 277 2.21 20.17 7.59
N GLY A 278 1.92 21.35 8.13
CA GLY A 278 2.74 21.95 9.19
C GLY A 278 2.78 21.11 10.48
N ILE A 279 1.70 20.38 10.81
CA ILE A 279 1.70 19.47 11.96
C ILE A 279 2.61 18.27 11.75
N LEU A 280 2.63 17.71 10.53
CA LEU A 280 3.49 16.57 10.19
C LEU A 280 4.95 16.98 10.18
N LYS A 281 5.28 18.15 9.61
CA LYS A 281 6.66 18.70 9.61
C LYS A 281 7.22 18.89 11.01
N ARG A 282 6.37 19.20 12.00
CA ARG A 282 6.79 19.33 13.41
C ARG A 282 6.99 17.98 14.10
N ARG A 283 6.14 16.99 13.80
CA ARG A 283 6.13 15.69 14.48
C ARG A 283 7.09 14.66 13.86
N PHE A 284 7.34 14.77 12.56
CA PHE A 284 8.23 13.89 11.80
C PHE A 284 9.26 14.75 11.07
N LYS A 285 10.27 15.25 11.82
CA LYS A 285 11.26 16.20 11.29
C LYS A 285 12.14 15.61 10.19
N ASP A 286 12.46 14.33 10.35
CA ASP A 286 13.41 13.61 9.49
C ASP A 286 12.70 12.89 8.32
N PHE A 287 11.37 12.96 8.26
CA PHE A 287 10.59 12.30 7.22
C PHE A 287 10.16 13.26 6.11
N PRO A 288 10.41 12.92 4.84
CA PRO A 288 9.90 13.69 3.73
C PRO A 288 8.37 13.59 3.64
N GLN A 289 7.77 14.65 3.09
CA GLN A 289 6.36 14.68 2.68
C GLN A 289 6.30 14.95 1.16
N ASN A 290 7.13 14.24 0.41
CA ASN A 290 7.27 14.40 -1.04
C ASN A 290 6.12 13.74 -1.80
N PHE A 291 5.54 12.69 -1.23
CA PHE A 291 4.43 11.93 -1.80
C PHE A 291 3.20 11.93 -0.91
N ILE A 292 2.02 11.75 -1.51
CA ILE A 292 0.75 11.73 -0.78
C ILE A 292 0.71 10.59 0.25
N TRP A 293 1.17 9.39 -0.14
CA TRP A 293 1.16 8.23 0.73
C TRP A 293 1.95 8.48 2.02
N GLN A 294 3.04 9.24 1.97
CA GLN A 294 3.84 9.59 3.16
C GLN A 294 3.00 10.41 4.15
N GLN A 295 2.24 11.38 3.63
CA GLN A 295 1.35 12.19 4.45
C GLN A 295 0.21 11.35 5.04
N GLN A 296 -0.39 10.47 4.22
CA GLN A 296 -1.47 9.59 4.66
C GLN A 296 -1.01 8.59 5.72
N GLY A 297 0.17 7.98 5.54
CA GLY A 297 0.80 7.11 6.52
C GLY A 297 1.07 7.83 7.83
N MET A 298 1.59 9.06 7.79
CA MET A 298 1.91 9.82 9.00
C MET A 298 0.64 10.18 9.76
N LEU A 299 -0.43 10.53 9.03
CA LEU A 299 -1.74 10.79 9.63
C LEU A 299 -2.34 9.55 10.27
N GLU A 300 -2.13 8.35 9.69
CA GLU A 300 -2.57 7.09 10.30
C GLU A 300 -1.73 6.70 11.50
N TYR A 301 -0.40 6.87 11.43
CA TYR A 301 0.49 6.69 12.56
C TYR A 301 0.05 7.58 13.74
N ILE A 302 -0.21 8.87 13.48
CA ILE A 302 -0.73 9.80 14.51
C ILE A 302 -2.05 9.31 15.10
N ARG A 303 -2.94 8.75 14.27
CA ARG A 303 -4.24 8.23 14.70
C ARG A 303 -4.06 7.05 15.66
N ASN A 304 -3.16 6.12 15.37
CA ASN A 304 -2.96 4.92 16.19
C ASN A 304 -2.12 5.20 17.44
N TYR A 305 -0.97 5.87 17.30
CA TYR A 305 -0.06 6.17 18.42
C TYR A 305 -0.42 7.46 19.18
N GLY A 306 -1.54 8.11 18.83
CA GLY A 306 -2.19 9.11 19.67
C GLY A 306 -2.87 8.50 20.90
N SER A 307 -3.10 7.18 20.91
CA SER A 307 -3.65 6.42 22.03
C SER A 307 -3.01 5.02 22.12
N LYS A 308 -1.88 4.94 22.86
CA LYS A 308 -1.10 3.72 23.19
C LYS A 308 -0.50 2.94 22.00
N THR A 309 0.60 2.25 22.28
CA THR A 309 1.38 1.43 21.34
C THR A 309 0.55 0.20 20.93
N ILE A 310 0.18 0.10 19.65
CA ILE A 310 -0.56 -1.06 19.13
C ILE A 310 0.36 -1.85 18.21
N VAL A 311 0.34 -3.17 18.34
CA VAL A 311 1.04 -4.09 17.42
C VAL A 311 0.26 -4.14 16.10
N ILE A 312 0.94 -3.90 14.98
CA ILE A 312 0.29 -3.65 13.67
C ILE A 312 -0.46 -4.89 13.13
N SER A 313 -0.02 -6.10 13.48
CA SER A 313 -0.72 -7.34 13.16
C SER A 313 -2.10 -7.44 13.82
N ASP A 314 -2.27 -6.85 15.01
CA ASP A 314 -3.58 -6.74 15.68
C ASP A 314 -4.48 -5.73 14.95
N VAL A 315 -3.90 -4.61 14.49
CA VAL A 315 -4.62 -3.57 13.73
C VAL A 315 -5.24 -4.13 12.44
N ILE A 316 -4.53 -5.01 11.72
CA ILE A 316 -5.03 -5.59 10.46
C ILE A 316 -6.18 -6.58 10.72
N LYS A 317 -6.07 -7.41 11.77
CA LYS A 317 -7.14 -8.33 12.18
C LYS A 317 -8.39 -7.57 12.65
N ASP A 318 -8.21 -6.46 13.36
CA ASP A 318 -9.30 -5.63 13.88
C ASP A 318 -10.15 -4.97 12.79
N TYR A 319 -9.59 -4.74 11.59
CA TYR A 319 -10.32 -4.02 10.54
C TYR A 319 -11.19 -4.90 9.64
N GLY A 320 -11.10 -6.23 9.74
CA GLY A 320 -11.96 -7.15 9.00
C GLY A 320 -11.96 -6.87 7.48
N PHE A 321 -10.78 -6.64 6.90
CA PHE A 321 -10.67 -6.33 5.47
C PHE A 321 -11.06 -7.52 4.60
N ALA A 322 -10.66 -8.73 4.99
CA ALA A 322 -10.88 -9.96 4.22
C ALA A 322 -12.37 -10.30 4.07
N GLU A 323 -13.22 -9.86 5.01
CA GLU A 323 -14.67 -10.08 4.96
C GLU A 323 -15.39 -9.09 4.03
N VAL A 324 -14.75 -7.98 3.66
CA VAL A 324 -15.39 -6.85 2.98
C VAL A 324 -14.80 -6.59 1.60
N LEU A 325 -13.47 -6.68 1.48
CA LEU A 325 -12.73 -6.42 0.27
C LEU A 325 -12.40 -7.75 -0.41
N ASP A 326 -13.11 -8.02 -1.50
CA ASP A 326 -12.93 -9.23 -2.34
C ASP A 326 -11.53 -9.34 -2.98
N PHE A 327 -10.77 -8.25 -3.00
CA PHE A 327 -9.40 -8.19 -3.48
C PHE A 327 -8.34 -8.24 -2.36
N TYR A 328 -8.71 -8.39 -1.09
CA TYR A 328 -7.78 -8.41 0.04
C TYR A 328 -7.60 -9.82 0.63
N TYR A 329 -6.35 -10.20 0.88
CA TYR A 329 -5.95 -11.56 1.17
C TYR A 329 -4.85 -11.60 2.24
N LEU A 330 -4.97 -12.47 3.25
CA LEU A 330 -3.97 -12.74 4.29
C LEU A 330 -3.30 -14.09 4.07
N GLY A 331 -1.98 -14.19 4.30
CA GLY A 331 -1.18 -15.40 4.20
C GLY A 331 -1.44 -16.40 5.32
N GLY A 332 -1.46 -17.70 4.97
CA GLY A 332 -1.63 -18.85 5.87
C GLY A 332 -2.97 -19.61 5.74
N SER A 333 -2.90 -20.89 5.31
CA SER A 333 -3.92 -21.97 5.33
C SER A 333 -5.27 -21.76 4.61
N PRO A 334 -5.74 -22.80 3.89
CA PRO A 334 -5.82 -22.73 2.43
C PRO A 334 -6.68 -21.55 1.99
N TYR A 335 -6.10 -20.69 1.16
CA TYR A 335 -6.89 -19.85 0.29
C TYR A 335 -7.91 -20.76 -0.41
N LYS A 336 -9.22 -20.51 -0.21
CA LYS A 336 -10.25 -21.21 -0.99
C LYS A 336 -10.12 -20.96 -2.50
N LYS A 337 -9.31 -19.97 -2.88
CA LYS A 337 -8.82 -19.70 -4.23
C LYS A 337 -7.46 -19.03 -4.11
N TYR A 338 -6.36 -19.77 -4.26
CA TYR A 338 -5.11 -19.08 -4.56
C TYR A 338 -5.27 -18.38 -5.91
N PRO A 339 -4.91 -17.09 -6.07
CA PRO A 339 -4.83 -16.48 -7.40
C PRO A 339 -3.70 -17.10 -8.26
N PHE A 340 -2.95 -18.05 -7.68
CA PHE A 340 -1.92 -18.89 -8.29
C PHE A 340 -2.45 -20.20 -8.87
N GLU A 341 -3.70 -20.59 -8.59
CA GLU A 341 -4.30 -21.70 -9.32
C GLU A 341 -4.42 -21.28 -10.79
N GLU A 342 -3.69 -21.99 -11.66
CA GLU A 342 -3.92 -21.96 -13.09
C GLU A 342 -5.38 -22.37 -13.34
N MET A 343 -6.12 -21.56 -14.11
CA MET A 343 -7.25 -22.11 -14.87
C MET A 343 -6.71 -22.87 -16.07
#